data_AF-A0A1Y0V1V0-F1
#
_entry.id   AF-A0A1Y0V1V0-F1
#
_cell.length_a   1.000
_cell.length_b   1.000
_cell.length_c   1.000
_cell.angle_alpha   90.00
_cell.angle_beta   90.00
_cell.angle_gamma   90.00
#
_symmetry.space_group_name_H-M   'P 1'
#
loop_
_entity.id
_entity.type
_entity.pdbx_description
1 polymer ?
#
loop_
_entity_poly.entity_id
_entity_poly.type
_entity_poly.pdbx_seq_one_letter_code
_entity_poly.pdbx_strand_id
1 'polypeptide(L)'
;MAFPVPNPKAMLADRGYDSDGFRQDLLFRGILPVIPSRKGRNAPQKTDWRRYRDRNRIERMFNRLKQMRRIATRYDKTALSFISFLNLAAARLWIESFVNAT
;
A
#
# COMPACT_ATOMS: atom_id res chain seq x y z
N MET A 1 1.11 -21.00 -5.49
CA MET A 1 1.98 -21.20 -4.31
C MET A 1 1.80 -20.02 -3.38
N ALA A 2 1.32 -20.24 -2.16
CA ALA A 2 1.35 -19.21 -1.13
C ALA A 2 2.77 -19.19 -0.54
N PHE A 3 3.48 -18.08 -0.73
CA PHE A 3 4.75 -17.89 -0.03
C PHE A 3 4.48 -17.88 1.48
N PRO A 4 5.29 -18.54 2.32
CA PRO A 4 5.13 -18.45 3.77
C PRO A 4 5.53 -17.05 4.22
N VAL A 5 4.55 -16.14 4.21
CA VAL A 5 4.75 -14.77 4.72
C VAL A 5 4.54 -14.82 6.24
N PRO A 6 5.51 -14.38 7.05
CA PRO A 6 5.36 -14.35 8.49
C PRO A 6 4.19 -13.42 8.88
N ASN A 7 3.52 -13.74 9.99
CA ASN A 7 2.45 -12.89 10.51
C ASN A 7 2.95 -11.45 10.72
N PRO A 8 2.32 -10.45 10.10
CA PRO A 8 2.78 -9.07 10.20
C PRO A 8 2.57 -8.57 11.63
N LYS A 9 3.56 -7.87 12.19
CA LYS A 9 3.46 -7.30 13.55
C LYS A 9 2.49 -6.12 13.63
N ALA A 10 2.24 -5.44 12.51
CA ALA A 10 1.38 -4.27 12.44
C ALA A 10 0.74 -4.14 11.06
N MET A 11 -0.46 -3.57 11.03
CA MET A 11 -1.20 -3.23 9.82
C MET A 11 -1.36 -1.71 9.72
N LEU A 12 -0.79 -1.11 8.68
CA LEU A 12 -0.93 0.32 8.39
C LEU A 12 -2.04 0.51 7.36
N ALA A 13 -3.14 1.15 7.75
CA ALA A 13 -4.28 1.34 6.86
C ALA A 13 -4.83 2.77 6.93
N ASP A 14 -5.56 3.17 5.90
CA ASP A 14 -6.22 4.46 5.84
C ASP A 14 -7.32 4.56 6.88
N ARG A 15 -7.69 5.79 7.21
CA ARG A 15 -8.82 6.12 8.07
C ARG A 15 -10.13 5.41 7.66
N GLY A 16 -10.31 5.08 6.38
CA GLY A 16 -11.45 4.31 5.89
C GLY A 16 -11.59 2.94 6.55
N TYR A 17 -10.48 2.33 6.97
CA TYR A 17 -10.43 1.01 7.62
C TYR A 17 -10.65 1.06 9.14
N ASP A 18 -10.96 2.23 9.71
CA ASP A 18 -11.29 2.36 11.13
C ASP A 18 -12.71 1.83 11.43
N SER A 19 -12.86 0.51 11.45
CA SER A 19 -14.03 -0.19 11.98
C SER A 19 -13.65 -1.06 13.17
N ASP A 20 -14.58 -1.19 14.12
CA ASP A 20 -14.29 -1.92 15.37
C ASP A 20 -14.05 -3.41 15.10
N GLY A 21 -14.89 -4.04 14.28
CA GLY A 21 -14.71 -5.44 13.90
C GLY A 21 -13.38 -5.71 13.20
N PHE A 22 -12.92 -4.80 12.33
CA PHE A 22 -11.63 -4.96 11.64
C PHE A 22 -10.45 -4.81 12.61
N ARG A 23 -10.51 -3.83 13.51
CA ARG A 23 -9.46 -3.65 14.53
C ARG A 23 -9.41 -4.82 15.49
N GLN A 24 -10.56 -5.35 15.91
CA GLN A 24 -10.64 -6.52 16.77
C GLN A 24 -10.06 -7.77 16.08
N ASP A 25 -10.44 -8.04 14.83
CA ASP A 25 -9.88 -9.15 14.05
C ASP A 25 -8.36 -9.07 13.93
N LEU A 26 -7.81 -7.87 13.67
CA LEU A 26 -6.36 -7.66 13.64
C LEU A 26 -5.72 -7.98 15.00
N LEU A 27 -6.30 -7.52 16.11
CA LEU A 27 -5.79 -7.78 17.45
C LEU A 27 -5.87 -9.27 17.81
N PHE A 28 -6.94 -9.97 17.45
CA PHE A 28 -7.07 -11.42 17.64
C PHE A 28 -5.98 -12.20 16.89
N ARG A 29 -5.53 -11.70 15.75
CA ARG A 29 -4.42 -12.26 14.96
C ARG A 29 -3.04 -11.83 15.46
N GLY A 30 -2.96 -11.03 16.53
CA GLY A 30 -1.70 -10.48 17.06
C GLY A 30 -1.10 -9.36 16.20
N ILE A 31 -1.90 -8.73 15.33
CA ILE A 31 -1.49 -7.67 14.41
C ILE A 31 -1.91 -6.32 14.99
N LEU A 32 -0.95 -5.41 15.22
CA LEU A 32 -1.26 -4.07 15.73
C LEU A 32 -1.95 -3.18 14.67
N PRO A 33 -3.19 -2.67 14.89
CA PRO A 33 -3.85 -1.76 13.95
C PRO A 33 -3.31 -0.33 14.06
N VAL A 34 -2.41 0.06 13.14
CA VAL A 34 -1.92 1.43 12.97
C VAL A 34 -2.81 2.18 11.97
N ILE A 35 -4.02 2.53 12.43
CA ILE A 35 -5.07 3.10 11.60
C ILE A 35 -5.61 4.38 12.25
N PRO A 36 -5.52 5.56 11.61
CA PRO A 36 -6.08 6.79 12.15
C PRO A 36 -7.59 6.68 12.40
N SER A 37 -8.07 7.30 13.48
CA SER A 37 -9.51 7.34 13.73
C SER A 37 -10.26 8.24 12.74
N ARG A 38 -11.51 7.87 12.44
CA ARG A 38 -12.45 8.67 11.66
C ARG A 38 -12.81 9.96 12.42
N LYS A 39 -13.08 11.03 11.66
CA LYS A 39 -13.33 12.39 12.19
C LYS A 39 -14.58 12.51 13.10
N GLY A 40 -15.45 11.50 13.13
CA GLY A 40 -16.66 11.48 13.98
C GLY A 40 -16.70 10.29 14.95
N ARG A 41 -15.56 9.67 15.25
CA ARG A 41 -15.51 8.54 16.18
C ARG A 41 -15.66 9.05 17.62
N ASN A 42 -16.66 8.55 18.35
CA ASN A 42 -16.93 8.94 19.75
C ASN A 42 -15.73 8.74 20.68
N ALA A 43 -15.01 7.62 20.52
CA ALA A 43 -13.81 7.30 21.27
C ALA A 43 -12.61 7.13 20.31
N PRO A 44 -11.87 8.22 20.00
CA PRO A 44 -10.72 8.14 19.10
C PRO A 44 -9.63 7.24 19.67
N GLN A 45 -9.05 6.43 18.80
CA GLN A 45 -7.99 5.48 19.14
C GLN A 45 -6.62 6.13 18.94
N LYS A 46 -5.70 5.90 19.89
CA LYS A 46 -4.33 6.36 19.77
C LYS A 46 -3.66 5.68 18.57
N THR A 47 -3.14 6.49 17.66
CA THR A 47 -2.44 6.01 16.46
C THR A 47 -0.96 6.31 16.58
N ASP A 48 -0.10 5.32 16.30
CA ASP A 48 1.34 5.53 16.20
C ASP A 48 1.66 6.26 14.88
N TRP A 49 1.74 7.58 14.95
CA TRP A 49 2.02 8.43 13.81
C TRP A 49 3.42 8.24 13.22
N ARG A 50 4.38 7.76 14.01
CA ARG A 50 5.74 7.49 13.53
C ARG A 50 5.71 6.30 12.58
N ARG A 51 5.03 5.21 12.96
CA ARG A 51 4.81 4.06 12.07
C ARG A 51 3.90 4.43 10.90
N TYR A 52 2.82 5.17 11.14
CA TYR A 52 1.89 5.57 10.08
C TYR A 52 2.57 6.28 8.90
N ARG A 53 3.64 7.06 9.17
CA ARG A 53 4.44 7.75 8.14
C ARG A 53 5.00 6.81 7.07
N ASP A 54 5.26 5.54 7.39
CA ASP A 54 5.84 4.60 6.42
C ASP A 54 4.92 4.32 5.23
N ARG A 55 3.60 4.56 5.35
CA ARG A 55 2.66 4.51 4.21
C ARG A 55 3.05 5.45 3.07
N ASN A 56 3.65 6.59 3.38
CA ASN A 56 4.09 7.57 2.37
C ASN A 56 5.12 6.96 1.39
N ARG A 57 5.89 5.94 1.80
CA ARG A 57 6.80 5.23 0.88
C ARG A 57 6.02 4.50 -0.21
N ILE A 58 4.94 3.81 0.17
CA ILE A 58 4.04 3.10 -0.73
C ILE A 58 3.28 4.09 -1.62
N GLU A 59 2.76 5.17 -1.04
CA GLU A 59 2.04 6.22 -1.79
C GLU A 59 2.95 6.88 -2.84
N ARG A 60 4.20 7.20 -2.48
CA ARG A 60 5.20 7.72 -3.44
C ARG A 60 5.51 6.74 -4.55
N MET A 61 5.61 5.44 -4.25
CA MET A 61 5.79 4.41 -5.27
C MET A 61 4.62 4.39 -6.27
N PHE A 62 3.38 4.39 -5.79
CA PHE A 62 2.20 4.46 -6.67
C PHE A 62 2.14 5.76 -7.47
N ASN A 63 2.52 6.89 -6.88
CA ASN A 63 2.61 8.16 -7.60
C ASN A 63 3.64 8.10 -8.73
N ARG A 64 4.79 7.45 -8.54
CA ARG A 64 5.78 7.22 -9.61
C ARG A 64 5.22 6.33 -10.72
N LEU A 65 4.54 5.23 -10.38
CA LEU A 65 3.87 4.38 -11.37
C LEU A 65 2.82 5.16 -12.18
N LYS A 66 2.08 6.05 -11.52
CA LYS A 66 1.07 6.89 -12.17
C LYS A 66 1.63 8.05 -13.00
N GLN A 67 2.95 8.32 -12.98
CA GLN A 67 3.55 9.24 -13.97
C GLN A 67 3.42 8.68 -15.39
N MET A 68 3.37 7.36 -15.52
CA MET A 68 3.17 6.70 -16.81
C MET A 68 1.68 6.70 -17.15
N ARG A 69 1.27 7.57 -18.08
CA ARG A 69 -0.15 7.79 -18.45
C ARG A 69 -0.90 6.48 -18.70
N ARG A 70 -0.30 5.55 -19.44
CA ARG A 70 -0.89 4.21 -19.73
C ARG A 70 -1.38 3.49 -18.48
N ILE A 71 -0.57 3.53 -17.40
CA ILE A 71 -0.89 2.87 -16.13
C ILE A 71 -1.91 3.68 -15.35
N ALA A 72 -1.75 5.00 -15.28
CA ALA A 72 -2.64 5.87 -14.51
C ALA A 72 -4.09 5.81 -14.98
N THR A 73 -4.31 5.78 -16.31
CA THR A 73 -5.65 5.78 -16.91
C THR A 73 -6.16 4.38 -17.24
N ARG A 74 -5.35 3.33 -17.06
CA ARG A 74 -5.69 1.94 -17.41
C ARG A 74 -6.20 1.83 -18.86
N TYR A 75 -5.41 2.30 -19.82
CA TYR A 75 -5.79 2.29 -21.24
C TYR A 75 -5.84 0.91 -21.89
N ASP A 76 -5.16 -0.08 -21.31
CA ASP A 76 -5.14 -1.43 -21.83
C ASP A 76 -6.51 -2.10 -21.74
N LYS A 77 -7.01 -2.62 -22.87
CA LYS A 77 -8.31 -3.30 -22.96
C LYS A 77 -8.35 -4.59 -22.13
N THR A 78 -7.24 -5.33 -22.09
CA THR A 78 -7.15 -6.62 -21.40
C THR A 78 -6.43 -6.48 -20.07
N ALA A 79 -6.89 -7.23 -19.07
CA ALA A 79 -6.22 -7.31 -17.77
C ALA A 79 -4.75 -7.77 -17.91
N LEU A 80 -4.50 -8.71 -18.83
CA LEU A 80 -3.15 -9.19 -19.12
C LEU A 80 -2.23 -8.08 -19.62
N SER A 81 -2.66 -7.30 -20.62
CA SER A 81 -1.85 -6.19 -21.15
C SER A 81 -1.55 -5.16 -20.07
N PHE A 82 -2.56 -4.78 -19.27
CA PHE A 82 -2.37 -3.85 -18.16
C PHE A 82 -1.34 -4.37 -17.15
N ILE A 83 -1.45 -5.64 -16.72
CA ILE A 83 -0.53 -6.25 -15.75
C ILE A 83 0.88 -6.35 -16.33
N SER A 84 1.02 -6.70 -17.60
CA SER A 84 2.32 -6.75 -18.28
C SER A 84 3.03 -5.39 -18.26
N PHE A 85 2.34 -4.31 -18.63
CA PHE A 85 2.91 -2.97 -18.58
C PHE A 85 3.18 -2.47 -17.15
N LEU A 86 2.30 -2.83 -16.20
CA LEU A 86 2.51 -2.53 -14.78
C LEU A 86 3.78 -3.22 -14.25
N ASN A 87 4.00 -4.49 -14.60
CA ASN A 87 5.20 -5.24 -14.22
C ASN A 87 6.46 -4.63 -14.84
N LEU A 88 6.42 -4.24 -16.11
CA LEU A 88 7.54 -3.55 -16.76
C LEU A 88 7.88 -2.22 -16.08
N ALA A 89 6.87 -1.42 -15.72
CA ALA A 89 7.07 -0.17 -14.99
C ALA A 89 7.63 -0.40 -13.58
N ALA A 90 7.12 -1.41 -12.87
CA ALA A 90 7.62 -1.79 -11.55
C ALA A 90 9.09 -2.25 -11.63
N ALA A 91 9.44 -3.09 -12.60
CA ALA A 91 10.81 -3.52 -12.85
C ALA A 91 11.74 -2.33 -13.15
N ARG A 92 11.28 -1.38 -13.99
CA ARG A 92 12.02 -0.14 -14.27
C ARG A 92 12.25 0.72 -13.01
N LEU A 93 11.27 0.80 -12.11
CA LEU A 93 11.42 1.53 -10.85
C LEU A 93 12.33 0.82 -9.84
N TRP A 94 12.40 -0.52 -9.93
CA TRP A 94 13.21 -1.36 -9.04
C TRP A 94 14.69 -1.36 -9.42
N ILE A 95 14.98 -1.37 -10.72
CA ILE A 95 16.36 -1.38 -11.23
C ILE A 95 16.91 0.05 -11.16
N GLU A 96 17.90 0.29 -10.29
CA GLU A 96 18.47 1.63 -10.05
C GLU A 96 19.15 2.24 -11.31
N SER A 97 19.62 1.41 -12.25
CA SER A 97 20.19 1.85 -13.53
C SER A 97 19.80 0.91 -14.69
N PHE A 98 19.02 1.40 -15.65
CA PHE A 98 18.60 0.64 -16.83
C PHE A 98 19.11 1.31 -18.11
N VAL A 99 20.44 1.43 -18.24
CA VAL A 99 21.20 2.04 -19.34
C VAL A 99 21.58 3.52 -19.13
N ASN A 100 22.90 3.74 -19.17
CA ASN A 100 23.68 4.99 -19.20
C ASN A 100 23.39 6.02 -18.10
N ALA A 101 24.05 5.82 -16.96
CA ALA A 101 24.52 6.96 -16.17
C ALA A 101 25.69 7.59 -16.95
N THR A 102 25.39 8.61 -17.76
CA THR A 102 26.39 9.63 -18.14
C THR A 102 26.42 10.71 -17.09
#